data_AF-A0A538FSI7-F1
#
_entry.id   AF-A0A538FSI7-F1
#
_cell.length_a   1.000
_cell.length_b   1.000
_cell.length_c   1.000
_cell.angle_alpha   90.00
_cell.angle_beta   90.00
_cell.angle_gamma   90.00
#
_symmetry.space_group_name_H-M   'P 1'
#
loop_
_entity.id
_entity.type
_entity.pdbx_description
1 polymer ?
#
loop_
_entity_poly.entity_id
_entity_poly.type
_entity_poly.pdbx_seq_one_letter_code
_entity_poly.pdbx_strand_id
1 'polypeptide(L)'
;MYVPGVAPSADTFTAAQAAQILGVSERRVRQLVNEGKLTGSRDDNGQVRVAQRSVTEERKRRRKRADGASRRGPATAPPAAARPSLDVDELATAVATAVGQRLEGQLELTRRAESLIRSELDEERARRIEAEAKLAAATARAAELESALAKRRGFLRRRG
;
A
#
# COMPACT_ATOMS: atom_id res chain seq x y z
N MET A 1 -23.59 7.05 -6.20
CA MET A 1 -23.54 6.65 -4.77
C MET A 1 -22.40 7.40 -4.11
N TYR A 2 -22.70 8.20 -3.10
CA TYR A 2 -21.71 8.95 -2.30
C TYR A 2 -21.48 8.16 -1.02
N VAL A 3 -20.23 7.78 -0.74
CA VAL A 3 -19.85 7.10 0.51
C VAL A 3 -19.58 8.19 1.55
N PRO A 4 -20.36 8.28 2.64
CA PRO A 4 -20.16 9.30 3.66
C PRO A 4 -19.00 8.94 4.59
N GLY A 5 -18.18 9.95 4.89
CA GLY A 5 -17.60 10.11 6.22
C GLY A 5 -16.54 9.11 6.68
N VAL A 6 -15.34 9.21 6.12
CA VAL A 6 -14.14 9.16 6.97
C VAL A 6 -13.48 10.52 6.84
N ALA A 7 -13.85 11.43 7.75
CA ALA A 7 -13.00 12.60 7.99
C ALA A 7 -11.58 12.08 8.29
N PRO A 8 -10.52 12.64 7.69
CA PRO A 8 -9.17 12.23 8.04
C PRO A 8 -9.03 12.39 9.56
N SER A 9 -8.82 11.28 10.26
CA SER A 9 -8.53 11.28 11.69
C SER A 9 -7.41 12.28 11.91
N ALA A 10 -7.74 13.41 12.54
CA ALA A 10 -6.89 14.58 12.59
C ALA A 10 -5.47 14.21 13.03
N ASP A 11 -4.48 14.51 12.18
CA ASP A 11 -3.03 14.39 12.42
C ASP A 11 -2.61 15.22 13.65
N THR A 12 -3.02 14.78 14.84
CA THR A 12 -2.90 15.52 16.09
C THR A 12 -2.37 14.59 17.17
N PHE A 13 -1.41 15.11 17.93
CA PHE A 13 -0.84 14.44 19.09
C PHE A 13 -1.47 14.97 20.36
N THR A 14 -1.54 14.09 21.36
CA THR A 14 -1.76 14.51 22.74
C THR A 14 -0.55 15.32 23.24
N ALA A 15 -0.73 16.09 24.31
CA ALA A 15 0.38 16.80 24.96
C ALA A 15 1.51 15.84 25.40
N ALA A 16 1.15 14.64 25.87
CA ALA A 16 2.11 13.59 26.26
C ALA A 16 2.94 13.09 25.07
N GLN A 17 2.30 12.80 23.94
CA GLN A 17 3.00 12.37 22.72
C GLN A 17 3.90 13.49 22.16
N ALA A 18 3.40 14.74 22.12
CA ALA A 18 4.20 15.88 21.70
C ALA A 18 5.40 16.14 22.62
N ALA A 19 5.24 15.93 23.93
CA ALA A 19 6.30 16.06 24.92
C ALA A 19 7.44 15.07 24.66
N GLN A 20 7.12 13.80 24.38
CA GLN A 20 8.09 12.78 24.02
C GLN A 20 8.85 13.12 22.73
N ILE A 21 8.13 13.57 21.69
CA ILE A 21 8.74 13.91 20.39
C ILE A 21 9.66 15.14 20.47
N LEU A 22 9.28 16.14 21.27
CA LEU A 22 10.02 17.40 21.44
C LEU A 22 11.10 17.35 22.53
N GLY A 23 11.11 16.30 23.36
CA GLY A 23 12.02 16.17 24.51
C GLY A 23 11.78 17.22 25.59
N VAL A 24 10.53 17.59 25.86
CA VAL A 24 10.14 18.57 26.89
C VAL A 24 9.00 18.05 27.76
N SER A 25 8.72 18.71 28.89
CA SER A 25 7.58 18.36 29.73
C SER A 25 6.23 18.71 29.08
N GLU A 26 5.17 17.99 29.45
CA GLU A 26 3.80 18.29 28.98
C GLU A 26 3.36 19.72 29.33
N ARG A 27 3.72 20.20 30.52
CA ARG A 27 3.48 21.60 30.93
C ARG A 27 4.09 22.57 29.92
N ARG A 28 5.31 22.27 29.44
CA ARG A 28 5.98 23.08 28.43
C ARG A 28 5.28 23.00 27.08
N VAL A 29 4.77 21.84 26.68
CA VAL A 29 3.96 21.70 25.45
C VAL A 29 2.71 22.57 25.53
N ARG A 30 1.95 22.51 26.63
CA ARG A 30 0.76 23.35 26.85
C ARG A 30 1.08 24.84 26.80
N GLN A 31 2.21 25.23 27.40
CA GLN A 31 2.70 26.60 27.33
C GLN A 31 3.04 27.03 25.89
N LEU A 32 3.69 26.18 25.11
CA LEU A 32 4.02 26.49 23.71
C LEU A 32 2.78 26.64 22.82
N VAL A 33 1.72 25.88 23.11
CA VAL A 33 0.42 26.05 22.46
C VAL A 33 -0.19 27.41 22.84
N ASN A 34 -0.20 27.77 24.13
CA ASN A 34 -0.69 29.07 24.59
C ASN A 34 0.12 30.26 24.03
N GLU A 35 1.43 30.08 23.85
CA GLU A 35 2.34 31.06 23.22
C GLU A 35 2.17 31.12 21.70
N GLY A 36 1.30 30.31 21.09
CA GLY A 36 1.08 30.24 19.64
C GLY A 36 2.24 29.62 18.85
N LYS A 37 3.23 29.03 19.53
CA LYS A 37 4.40 28.40 18.90
C LYS A 37 4.11 27.01 18.40
N LEU A 38 3.15 26.33 19.02
CA LEU A 38 2.59 25.07 18.56
C LEU A 38 1.13 25.28 18.17
N THR A 39 0.76 24.85 16.97
CA THR A 39 -0.63 24.85 16.52
C THR A 39 -1.35 23.72 17.25
N GLY A 40 -2.24 24.08 18.16
CA GLY A 40 -3.05 23.12 18.89
C GLY A 40 -4.28 23.78 19.50
N SER A 41 -5.31 22.98 19.73
CA SER A 41 -6.56 23.39 20.37
C SER A 41 -6.87 22.46 21.53
N ARG A 42 -7.80 22.87 22.39
CA ARG A 42 -8.40 21.95 23.36
C ARG A 42 -9.53 21.21 22.68
N ASP A 43 -9.61 19.90 22.89
CA ASP A 43 -10.80 19.13 22.51
C ASP A 43 -11.95 19.39 23.50
N ASP A 44 -13.12 18.82 23.19
CA ASP A 44 -14.34 18.99 23.99
C ASP A 44 -14.18 18.45 25.43
N ASN A 45 -13.19 17.60 25.68
CA ASN A 45 -12.83 17.07 26.99
C ASN A 45 -11.75 17.92 27.71
N GLY A 46 -11.39 19.08 27.16
CA GLY A 46 -10.37 19.97 27.70
C GLY A 46 -8.93 19.47 27.55
N GLN A 47 -8.70 18.40 26.79
CA GLN A 47 -7.36 17.88 26.51
C GLN A 47 -6.71 18.66 25.36
N VAL A 48 -5.41 18.94 25.48
CA VAL A 48 -4.67 19.66 24.44
C VAL A 48 -4.29 18.71 23.31
N ARG A 49 -4.76 19.04 22.11
CA ARG A 49 -4.45 18.39 20.83
C ARG A 49 -3.53 19.29 20.02
N VAL A 50 -2.39 18.77 19.60
CA VAL A 50 -1.36 19.52 18.88
C VAL A 50 -1.18 18.94 17.49
N ALA A 51 -1.24 19.77 16.45
CA ALA A 51 -1.05 19.32 15.08
C ALA A 51 0.35 18.70 14.87
N GLN A 52 0.40 17.50 14.29
CA GLN A 52 1.62 16.74 14.02
C GLN A 52 2.63 17.55 13.19
N ARG A 53 2.16 18.28 12.18
CA ARG A 53 2.99 19.16 11.36
C ARG A 53 3.71 20.21 12.21
N SER A 54 3.00 20.81 13.17
CA SER A 54 3.55 21.83 14.07
C SER A 54 4.63 21.26 15.00
N VAL A 55 4.39 20.07 15.57
CA VAL A 55 5.37 19.35 16.40
C VAL A 55 6.63 19.03 15.60
N THR A 56 6.47 18.59 14.35
CA THR A 56 7.59 18.24 13.46
C THR A 56 8.45 19.45 13.12
N GLU A 57 7.82 20.58 12.78
CA GLU A 57 8.53 21.83 12.49
C GLU A 57 9.23 22.40 13.73
N GLU A 58 8.60 22.35 14.90
CA GLU A 58 9.25 22.77 16.15
C GLU A 58 10.45 21.87 16.51
N ARG A 59 10.36 20.56 16.27
CA ARG A 59 11.48 19.64 16.43
C ARG A 59 12.65 20.01 15.51
N LYS A 60 12.38 20.29 14.23
CA LYS A 60 13.39 20.74 13.26
C LYS A 60 14.04 22.06 13.70
N ARG A 61 13.25 23.04 14.14
CA ARG A 61 13.73 24.34 14.63
C ARG A 61 14.67 24.18 15.83
N ARG A 62 14.34 23.29 16.77
CA ARG A 62 15.17 23.00 17.95
C ARG A 62 16.49 22.34 17.58
N ARG A 63 16.47 21.40 16.63
CA ARG A 63 17.69 20.77 16.11
C ARG A 63 18.62 21.81 15.48
N LYS A 64 18.10 22.67 14.59
CA LYS A 64 18.86 23.76 13.96
C LYS A 64 19.47 24.73 14.98
N ARG A 65 18.78 25.01 16.09
CA ARG A 65 19.30 25.84 17.19
C ARG A 65 20.40 25.14 18.00
N ALA A 66 20.26 23.84 18.25
CA ALA A 66 21.31 23.07 18.92
C ALA A 66 22.59 23.00 18.07
N ASP A 67 22.45 22.77 16.76
CA ASP A 67 23.56 22.73 15.81
C ASP A 67 24.25 24.10 15.67
N GLY A 68 23.48 25.20 15.78
CA GLY A 68 23.99 26.57 15.76
C GLY A 68 24.64 27.02 17.08
N ALA A 69 24.13 26.56 18.22
CA ALA A 69 24.69 26.85 19.54
C ALA A 69 26.04 26.13 19.75
N SER A 70 26.21 24.93 19.20
CA SER A 70 27.48 24.20 19.19
C SER A 70 28.62 24.93 18.46
N ARG A 71 28.33 25.97 17.67
CA ARG A 71 29.32 26.75 16.90
C ARG A 71 29.73 28.07 17.58
N ARG A 72 29.17 28.44 18.74
CA ARG A 72 29.53 29.67 19.48
C ARG A 72 29.85 29.37 20.95
N GLY A 73 31.14 29.16 21.22
CA GLY A 73 31.77 29.35 22.54
C GLY A 73 31.98 28.08 23.40
N PRO A 74 33.10 27.98 24.14
CA PRO A 74 33.44 26.78 24.91
C PRO A 74 32.72 26.80 26.26
N ALA A 75 32.04 25.70 26.59
CA ALA A 75 31.57 25.46 27.95
C ALA A 75 31.86 23.99 28.28
N THR A 76 32.67 23.82 29.33
CA THR A 76 32.95 22.58 30.04
C THR A 76 31.66 21.89 30.44
N ALA A 77 31.23 20.91 29.64
CA ALA A 77 30.27 19.88 30.03
C ALA A 77 31.00 18.53 29.94
N PRO A 78 30.83 17.62 30.92
CA PRO A 78 31.40 16.28 30.82
C PRO A 78 30.83 15.59 29.57
N PRO A 79 31.62 14.76 28.86
CA PRO A 79 31.20 14.18 27.60
C PRO A 79 29.94 13.34 27.86
N ALA A 80 28.79 13.85 27.39
CA ALA A 80 27.59 13.06 27.30
C ALA A 80 27.97 11.85 26.44
N ALA A 81 27.87 10.65 27.03
CA ALA A 81 28.18 9.39 26.37
C ALA A 81 27.69 9.45 24.93
N ALA A 82 28.64 9.28 23.99
CA ALA A 82 28.42 9.46 22.57
C ALA A 82 27.17 8.71 22.15
N ARG A 83 26.07 9.45 21.95
CA ARG A 83 24.90 8.89 21.30
C ARG A 83 25.38 8.44 19.92
N PRO A 84 25.08 7.21 19.48
CA PRO A 84 25.49 6.79 18.14
C PRO A 84 24.89 7.79 17.15
N SER A 85 25.77 8.58 16.53
CA SER A 85 25.39 9.45 15.44
C SER A 85 25.06 8.55 14.27
N LEU A 86 23.77 8.28 14.08
CA LEU A 86 23.30 7.57 12.90
C LEU A 86 23.67 8.40 11.68
N ASP A 87 24.49 7.83 10.81
CA ASP A 87 24.76 8.41 9.50
C ASP A 87 23.49 8.32 8.67
N VAL A 88 22.97 9.49 8.28
CA VAL A 88 21.72 9.61 7.52
C VAL A 88 21.93 9.11 6.09
N ASP A 89 23.14 9.26 5.56
CA ASP A 89 23.45 8.87 4.18
C ASP A 89 23.58 7.34 4.07
N GLU A 90 24.18 6.71 5.08
CA GLU A 90 24.22 5.25 5.21
C GLU A 90 22.80 4.67 5.34
N LEU A 91 21.97 5.26 6.20
CA LEU A 91 20.58 4.85 6.36
C LEU A 91 19.77 5.04 5.07
N ALA A 92 19.94 6.17 4.37
CA ALA A 92 19.27 6.41 3.10
C ALA A 92 19.66 5.38 2.05
N THR A 93 20.93 4.98 1.99
CA THR A 93 21.44 3.96 1.08
C THR A 93 20.87 2.57 1.41
N ALA A 94 20.81 2.21 2.70
CA ALA A 94 20.21 0.96 3.14
C ALA A 94 18.71 0.88 2.80
N VAL A 95 17.98 1.98 3.01
CA VAL A 95 16.55 2.08 2.65
C VAL A 95 16.35 2.00 1.13
N ALA A 96 17.14 2.72 0.34
CA ALA A 96 17.04 2.68 -1.12
C ALA A 96 17.28 1.26 -1.66
N THR A 97 18.29 0.58 -1.13
CA THR A 97 18.59 -0.83 -1.48
C THR A 97 17.44 -1.76 -1.12
N ALA A 98 16.93 -1.67 0.12
CA ALA A 98 15.83 -2.51 0.58
C ALA A 98 14.54 -2.29 -0.20
N VAL A 99 14.23 -1.04 -0.56
CA VAL A 99 13.09 -0.70 -1.41
C VAL A 99 13.28 -1.24 -2.82
N GLY A 100 14.47 -1.08 -3.40
CA GLY A 100 14.81 -1.62 -4.73
C GLY A 100 14.59 -3.13 -4.80
N GLN A 101 15.17 -3.89 -3.87
CA GLN A 101 15.02 -5.34 -3.77
C GLN A 101 13.56 -5.78 -3.63
N ARG A 102 12.77 -5.04 -2.82
CA ARG A 102 11.35 -5.36 -2.63
C ARG A 102 10.54 -5.10 -3.90
N LEU A 103 10.79 -4.00 -4.60
CA LEU A 103 10.10 -3.66 -5.84
C LEU A 103 10.42 -4.66 -6.95
N GLU A 104 11.69 -5.06 -7.08
CA GLU A 104 12.10 -6.10 -8.02
C GLU A 104 11.38 -7.43 -7.75
N GLY A 105 11.34 -7.86 -6.48
CA GLY A 105 10.61 -9.06 -6.08
C GLY A 105 9.10 -8.98 -6.39
N GLN A 106 8.46 -7.82 -6.15
CA GLN A 106 7.05 -7.63 -6.48
C GLN A 106 6.78 -7.65 -8.00
N LEU A 107 7.67 -7.06 -8.81
CA LEU A 107 7.55 -7.09 -10.26
C LEU A 107 7.72 -8.51 -10.82
N GLU A 108 8.65 -9.29 -10.27
CA GLU A 108 8.82 -10.68 -10.66
C GLU A 108 7.58 -11.53 -10.31
N LEU A 109 7.05 -11.40 -9.09
CA LEU A 109 5.82 -12.08 -8.69
C LEU A 109 4.65 -11.71 -9.60
N THR A 110 4.51 -10.44 -9.94
CA THR A 110 3.45 -9.96 -10.85
C THR A 110 3.59 -10.55 -12.24
N ARG A 111 4.81 -10.58 -12.81
CA ARG A 111 5.06 -11.21 -14.11
C ARG A 111 4.76 -12.71 -14.08
N ARG A 112 5.12 -13.41 -13.02
CA ARG A 112 4.81 -14.85 -12.87
C ARG A 112 3.30 -15.09 -12.78
N ALA A 113 2.58 -14.28 -12.00
CA ALA A 113 1.13 -14.36 -11.90
C ALA A 113 0.45 -14.10 -13.25
N GLU A 114 0.90 -13.07 -13.98
CA GLU A 114 0.37 -12.76 -15.31
C GLU A 114 0.62 -13.89 -16.31
N SER A 115 1.82 -14.46 -16.34
CA SER A 115 2.13 -15.60 -17.20
C SER A 115 1.26 -16.81 -16.90
N LEU A 116 0.98 -17.09 -15.62
CA LEU A 116 0.11 -18.18 -15.20
C LEU A 116 -1.33 -17.95 -15.67
N ILE A 117 -1.87 -16.74 -15.46
CA ILE A 117 -3.21 -16.37 -15.92
C ILE A 117 -3.34 -16.50 -17.44
N ARG A 118 -2.32 -16.06 -18.20
CA ARG A 118 -2.31 -16.21 -19.67
C ARG A 118 -2.29 -17.68 -20.08
N SER A 119 -1.46 -18.50 -19.42
CA SER A 119 -1.40 -19.95 -19.69
C SER A 119 -2.74 -20.63 -19.45
N GLU A 120 -3.39 -20.36 -18.31
CA GLU A 120 -4.71 -20.92 -17.98
C GLU A 120 -5.77 -20.50 -19.00
N LEU A 121 -5.76 -19.24 -19.44
CA LEU A 121 -6.69 -18.73 -20.44
C LEU A 121 -6.49 -19.41 -21.80
N ASP A 122 -5.24 -19.62 -22.21
CA ASP A 122 -4.93 -20.29 -23.47
C ASP A 122 -5.30 -21.77 -23.44
N GLU A 123 -5.08 -22.46 -22.31
CA GLU A 123 -5.56 -23.82 -22.09
C GLU A 123 -7.08 -23.90 -22.14
N GLU A 124 -7.80 -22.97 -21.51
CA GLU A 124 -9.26 -22.96 -21.53
C GLU A 124 -9.80 -22.73 -22.94
N ARG A 125 -9.19 -21.80 -23.69
CA ARG A 125 -9.51 -21.57 -25.11
C ARG A 125 -9.30 -22.82 -25.94
N ALA A 126 -8.16 -23.50 -25.77
CA ALA A 126 -7.89 -24.75 -26.48
C ALA A 126 -8.94 -25.81 -26.16
N ARG A 127 -9.32 -25.97 -24.87
CA ARG A 127 -10.38 -26.90 -24.45
C ARG A 127 -11.73 -26.57 -25.07
N ARG A 128 -12.09 -25.29 -25.15
CA ARG A 128 -13.34 -24.85 -25.80
C ARG A 128 -13.34 -25.16 -27.29
N ILE A 129 -12.24 -24.85 -27.99
CA ILE A 129 -12.10 -25.15 -29.42
C ILE A 129 -12.22 -26.66 -29.67
N GLU A 130 -11.57 -27.49 -28.86
CA GLU A 130 -11.69 -28.94 -28.97
C GLU A 130 -13.11 -29.44 -28.70
N ALA A 131 -13.79 -28.89 -27.69
CA ALA A 131 -15.16 -29.25 -27.36
C ALA A 131 -16.13 -28.87 -28.48
N GLU A 132 -15.98 -27.68 -29.05
CA GLU A 132 -16.77 -27.21 -30.20
C GLU A 132 -16.52 -28.10 -31.43
N ALA A 133 -15.27 -28.45 -31.72
CA ALA A 133 -14.93 -29.35 -32.81
C ALA A 133 -15.55 -30.75 -32.62
N LYS A 134 -15.50 -31.30 -31.40
CA LYS A 134 -16.14 -32.58 -31.06
C LYS A 134 -17.66 -32.51 -31.23
N LEU A 135 -18.28 -31.41 -30.79
CA LEU A 135 -19.71 -31.19 -30.93
C LEU A 135 -20.12 -31.10 -32.41
N ALA A 136 -19.38 -30.33 -33.21
CA ALA A 136 -19.60 -30.22 -34.65
C ALA A 136 -19.46 -31.57 -35.37
N ALA A 137 -18.47 -32.39 -34.98
CA ALA A 137 -18.30 -33.73 -35.54
C ALA A 137 -19.45 -34.68 -35.14
N ALA A 138 -19.93 -34.58 -33.89
CA ALA A 138 -21.05 -35.39 -33.41
C ALA A 138 -22.37 -35.01 -34.09
N THR A 139 -22.64 -33.71 -34.27
CA THR A 139 -23.85 -33.24 -34.97
C THR A 139 -23.85 -33.65 -36.44
N ALA A 140 -22.69 -33.59 -37.12
CA ALA A 140 -22.56 -34.07 -38.50
C ALA A 140 -22.87 -35.58 -38.61
N ARG A 141 -22.31 -36.41 -37.71
CA ARG A 141 -22.59 -37.84 -37.67
C ARG A 141 -24.06 -38.16 -37.39
N ALA A 142 -24.69 -37.41 -36.47
CA ALA A 142 -26.10 -37.57 -36.18
C ALA A 142 -26.96 -37.28 -37.42
N ALA A 143 -26.69 -36.18 -38.13
CA ALA A 143 -27.39 -35.83 -39.37
C ALA A 143 -27.20 -36.89 -40.48
N GLU A 144 -26.00 -37.45 -40.62
CA GLU A 144 -25.74 -38.54 -41.57
C GLU A 144 -26.57 -39.79 -41.24
N LEU A 145 -26.59 -40.21 -39.97
CA LEU A 145 -27.37 -41.36 -39.51
C LEU A 145 -28.88 -41.14 -39.71
N GLU A 146 -29.39 -39.95 -39.38
CA GLU A 146 -30.79 -39.58 -39.62
C GLU A 146 -31.14 -39.68 -41.11
N SER A 147 -30.26 -39.16 -41.98
CA SER A 147 -30.46 -39.25 -43.43
C SER A 147 -30.46 -40.69 -43.95
N ALA A 148 -29.59 -41.56 -43.40
CA ALA A 148 -29.50 -42.97 -43.77
C ALA A 148 -30.75 -43.75 -43.33
N LEU A 149 -31.25 -43.47 -42.11
CA LEU A 149 -32.49 -44.06 -41.61
C LEU A 149 -33.71 -43.60 -42.42
N ALA A 150 -33.78 -42.31 -42.78
CA ALA A 150 -34.84 -41.78 -43.64
C ALA A 150 -34.86 -42.47 -45.01
N LYS A 151 -33.69 -42.62 -45.66
CA LYS A 151 -33.55 -43.36 -46.94
C LYS A 151 -34.02 -44.80 -46.81
N ARG A 152 -33.61 -45.50 -45.74
CA ARG A 152 -33.98 -46.91 -45.49
C ARG A 152 -35.50 -47.07 -45.29
N ARG A 153 -36.15 -46.17 -44.52
CA ARG A 153 -37.61 -46.17 -44.32
C ARG A 153 -38.37 -45.89 -45.63
N GLY A 154 -37.89 -44.97 -46.46
CA GLY A 154 -38.47 -44.68 -47.77
C GLY A 154 -38.41 -45.88 -48.71
N PHE A 155 -37.30 -46.62 -48.71
CA PHE A 155 -37.16 -47.85 -49.51
C PHE A 155 -38.13 -48.96 -49.08
N LEU A 156 -38.32 -49.15 -47.77
CA LEU A 156 -39.27 -50.13 -47.21
C LEU A 156 -40.72 -49.82 -47.55
N ARG A 157 -41.13 -48.53 -47.55
CA ARG A 157 -42.49 -48.09 -47.92
C ARG A 157 -42.83 -48.27 -49.40
N ARG A 158 -41.84 -48.30 -50.29
CA ARG A 158 -42.05 -48.40 -51.75
C ARG A 158 -42.18 -49.84 -52.24
N ARG A 159 -41.95 -50.83 -51.37
CA ARG A 159 -41.82 -52.25 -51.72
C ARG A 159 -42.93 -53.13 -51.13
N GLY A 160 -43.83 -52.56 -50.32
CA GLY A 160 -45.08 -53.17 -49.87
C GLY A 160 -46.26 -52.45 -50.50
#